data_AF-A0A838H602-F1
#
_entry.id   AF-A0A838H602-F1
#
_cell.length_a   1.000
_cell.length_b   1.000
_cell.length_c   1.000
_cell.angle_alpha   90.00
_cell.angle_beta   90.00
_cell.angle_gamma   90.00
#
_symmetry.space_group_name_H-M   'P 1'
#
loop_
_entity.id
_entity.type
_entity.pdbx_description
1 polymer ?
#
loop_
_entity_poly.entity_id
_entity_poly.type
_entity_poly.pdbx_seq_one_letter_code
_entity_poly.pdbx_strand_id
1 'polypeptide(L)'
;MSRTTVPVQTSPQPLSVESLTKLAGAGVILAYATGMVVVNAYLLSFGVADFSLFRARFIITGLVFLGIIFVSSGCPLVAWRLFTSLWRGSHKPAFDMRFAIRRRKPSSRSSEPIHRINEVFLSVIFLAIPVATRALLNIPLHLTFVIYFFAAVTGLLLSMAGYVFIVMRRNRDIDTVSSPVNSSRGVRTMPLWLFAAALSVFLVPYVGGTVYIFSSNVYSHIPEQFGGASPTDQVLSIKNDDVAGVRQLGIVVSHKGTTGN
;
A
#
# COMPACT_ATOMS: atom_id res chain seq x y z
N MET A 1 55.20 -14.96 0.52
CA MET A 1 54.18 -15.54 1.42
C MET A 1 53.04 -14.54 1.54
N SER A 2 51.95 -14.76 0.81
CA SER A 2 50.78 -13.87 0.82
C SER A 2 49.86 -14.25 1.98
N ARG A 3 49.66 -13.33 2.93
CA ARG A 3 48.78 -13.52 4.09
C ARG A 3 47.33 -13.52 3.59
N THR A 4 46.70 -14.69 3.53
CA THR A 4 45.28 -14.81 3.23
C THR A 4 44.49 -14.27 4.42
N THR A 5 44.01 -13.03 4.33
CA THR A 5 43.10 -12.46 5.33
C THR A 5 41.74 -13.10 5.15
N VAL A 6 41.33 -13.94 6.11
CA VAL A 6 39.99 -14.49 6.17
C VAL A 6 39.01 -13.31 6.35
N PRO A 7 38.00 -13.14 5.49
CA PRO A 7 37.04 -12.06 5.66
C PRO A 7 36.30 -12.26 6.99
N VAL A 8 36.42 -11.27 7.88
CA VAL A 8 35.70 -11.26 9.15
C VAL A 8 34.21 -11.24 8.85
N GLN A 9 33.55 -12.34 9.14
CA GLN A 9 32.13 -12.50 8.93
C GLN A 9 31.42 -11.61 9.95
N THR A 10 30.96 -10.43 9.52
CA THR A 10 30.17 -9.53 10.36
C THR A 10 28.90 -10.25 10.77
N SER A 11 28.79 -10.57 12.05
CA SER A 11 27.56 -11.09 12.66
C SER A 11 26.39 -10.17 12.32
N PRO A 12 25.20 -10.70 11.99
CA PRO A 12 24.03 -9.89 11.69
C PRO A 12 23.78 -8.91 12.83
N GLN A 13 23.91 -7.61 12.55
CA GLN A 13 23.70 -6.60 13.58
C GLN A 13 22.24 -6.67 14.04
N PRO A 14 21.99 -6.73 15.36
CA PRO A 14 20.63 -6.65 15.87
C PRO A 14 20.01 -5.33 15.39
N LEU A 15 18.72 -5.36 15.04
CA LEU A 15 17.97 -4.16 14.66
C LEU A 15 18.19 -3.08 15.71
N SER A 16 18.95 -2.04 15.35
CA SER A 16 19.19 -0.90 16.25
C SER A 16 17.87 -0.20 16.52
N VAL A 17 17.61 0.10 17.79
CA VAL A 17 16.46 0.91 18.23
C VAL A 17 16.40 2.22 17.43
N GLU A 18 17.56 2.78 17.09
CA GLU A 18 17.68 3.98 16.26
C GLU A 18 17.04 3.81 14.87
N SER A 19 17.25 2.67 14.21
CA SER A 19 16.65 2.38 12.90
C SER A 19 15.13 2.25 13.00
N LEU A 20 14.64 1.66 14.09
CA LEU A 20 13.19 1.55 14.34
C LEU A 20 12.57 2.94 14.55
N THR A 21 13.21 3.79 15.37
CA THR A 21 12.74 5.17 15.59
C THR A 21 12.75 6.00 14.31
N LYS A 22 13.79 5.87 13.49
CA LYS A 22 13.88 6.53 12.17
C LYS A 22 12.77 6.07 11.23
N LEU A 23 12.48 4.77 11.20
CA LEU A 23 11.40 4.21 10.38
C LEU A 23 10.03 4.68 10.87
N ALA A 24 9.80 4.70 12.19
CA ALA A 24 8.55 5.18 12.78
C ALA A 24 8.34 6.67 12.48
N GLY A 25 9.37 7.50 12.63
CA GLY A 25 9.32 8.92 12.28
C GLY A 25 9.00 9.15 10.81
N ALA A 26 9.66 8.43 9.90
CA ALA A 26 9.37 8.49 8.48
C ALA A 26 7.91 8.07 8.17
N GLY A 27 7.40 7.04 8.85
CA GLY A 27 6.02 6.58 8.72
C GLY A 27 5.01 7.65 9.14
N VAL A 28 5.25 8.35 10.25
CA VAL A 28 4.38 9.44 10.72
C VAL A 28 4.40 10.63 9.75
N ILE A 29 5.58 11.01 9.24
CA ILE A 29 5.71 12.09 8.24
C ILE A 29 4.94 11.73 6.96
N LEU A 30 5.09 10.50 6.49
CA LEU A 30 4.38 10.01 5.31
C LEU A 30 2.87 10.03 5.54
N ALA A 31 2.40 9.50 6.67
CA ALA A 31 0.99 9.52 7.04
C ALA A 31 0.45 10.96 7.07
N TYR A 32 1.15 11.88 7.73
CA TYR A 32 0.77 13.29 7.77
C TYR A 32 0.63 13.90 6.35
N ALA A 33 1.64 13.72 5.50
CA ALA A 33 1.63 14.26 4.15
C ALA A 33 0.47 13.70 3.32
N THR A 34 0.25 12.38 3.40
CA THR A 34 -0.85 11.74 2.68
C THR A 34 -2.22 12.16 3.20
N GLY A 35 -2.39 12.25 4.52
CA GLY A 35 -3.63 12.74 5.11
C GLY A 35 -3.92 14.19 4.74
N MET A 36 -2.91 15.06 4.69
CA MET A 36 -3.06 16.43 4.23
C MET A 36 -3.55 16.49 2.77
N VAL A 37 -3.02 15.64 1.89
CA VAL A 37 -3.48 15.54 0.49
C VAL A 37 -4.93 15.06 0.42
N VAL A 38 -5.28 14.02 1.18
CA VAL A 38 -6.64 13.45 1.20
C VAL A 38 -7.67 14.47 1.68
N VAL A 39 -7.40 15.16 2.80
CA VAL A 39 -8.32 16.16 3.35
C VAL A 39 -8.46 17.35 2.40
N ASN A 40 -7.36 17.83 1.80
CA ASN A 40 -7.46 18.92 0.84
C ASN A 40 -8.18 18.50 -0.45
N ALA A 41 -7.99 17.26 -0.93
CA ALA A 41 -8.75 16.74 -2.06
C ALA A 41 -10.27 16.70 -1.76
N TYR A 42 -10.63 16.39 -0.51
CA TYR A 42 -12.02 16.48 -0.05
C TYR A 42 -12.52 17.92 -0.03
N LEU A 43 -11.82 18.82 0.66
CA LEU A 43 -12.21 20.22 0.82
C LEU A 43 -12.29 20.98 -0.51
N LEU A 44 -11.46 20.62 -1.48
CA LEU A 44 -11.45 21.22 -2.81
C LEU A 44 -12.80 21.06 -3.53
N SER A 45 -13.54 19.98 -3.25
CA SER A 45 -14.91 19.79 -3.77
C SER A 45 -15.91 20.84 -3.28
N PHE A 46 -15.60 21.52 -2.17
CA PHE A 46 -16.38 22.63 -1.62
C PHE A 46 -15.75 24.00 -1.96
N GLY A 47 -14.70 24.05 -2.77
CA GLY A 47 -13.98 25.27 -3.09
C GLY A 47 -13.12 25.83 -1.95
N VAL A 48 -12.83 25.02 -0.92
CA VAL A 48 -12.01 25.41 0.24
C VAL A 48 -10.72 24.61 0.25
N ALA A 49 -9.62 25.20 0.72
CA ALA A 49 -8.37 24.50 1.01
C ALA A 49 -7.90 24.86 2.42
N ASP A 50 -7.40 23.87 3.18
CA ASP A 50 -6.90 24.08 4.53
C ASP A 50 -5.43 23.67 4.62
N PHE A 51 -4.57 24.67 4.76
CA PHE A 51 -3.11 24.52 4.88
C PHE A 51 -2.62 24.63 6.33
N SER A 52 -3.50 24.51 7.31
CA SER A 52 -3.12 24.57 8.73
C SER A 52 -2.16 23.43 9.08
N LEU A 53 -0.87 23.77 9.23
CA LEU A 53 0.18 22.81 9.54
C LEU A 53 -0.01 22.17 10.93
N PHE A 54 0.38 20.90 11.07
CA PHE A 54 0.43 20.14 12.34
C PHE A 54 -0.89 19.78 13.01
N ARG A 55 -2.00 19.66 12.27
CA ARG A 55 -3.22 19.09 12.87
C ARG A 55 -3.13 17.57 12.99
N ALA A 56 -3.38 17.03 14.19
CA ALA A 56 -3.37 15.59 14.47
C ALA A 56 -4.32 14.79 13.55
N ARG A 57 -5.43 15.40 13.10
CA ARG A 57 -6.37 14.79 12.13
C ARG A 57 -5.67 14.29 10.87
N PHE A 58 -4.69 15.01 10.34
CA PHE A 58 -3.99 14.60 9.12
C PHE A 58 -3.18 13.32 9.34
N ILE A 59 -2.61 13.13 10.53
CA ILE A 59 -1.88 11.90 10.85
C ILE A 59 -2.86 10.72 10.90
N ILE A 60 -4.01 10.87 11.57
CA ILE A 60 -5.01 9.80 11.71
C ILE A 60 -5.58 9.43 10.33
N THR A 61 -6.05 10.41 9.56
CA THR A 61 -6.57 10.16 8.19
C THR A 61 -5.51 9.51 7.32
N GLY A 62 -4.27 9.98 7.41
CA GLY A 62 -3.13 9.40 6.72
C GLY A 62 -2.85 7.94 7.08
N LEU A 63 -2.87 7.60 8.37
CA LEU A 63 -2.67 6.22 8.84
C LEU A 63 -3.78 5.29 8.35
N VAL A 64 -5.05 5.73 8.42
CA VAL A 64 -6.18 4.94 7.90
C VAL A 64 -6.02 4.72 6.40
N PHE A 65 -5.70 5.78 5.65
CA PHE A 65 -5.51 5.70 4.20
C PHE A 65 -4.32 4.79 3.82
N LEU A 66 -3.16 4.98 4.45
CA LEU A 66 -2.00 4.12 4.23
C LEU A 66 -2.29 2.67 4.63
N GLY A 67 -3.03 2.43 5.71
CA GLY A 67 -3.46 1.10 6.13
C GLY A 67 -4.27 0.40 5.03
N ILE A 68 -5.21 1.12 4.40
CA ILE A 68 -5.97 0.59 3.26
C ILE A 68 -5.04 0.26 2.09
N ILE A 69 -4.10 1.14 1.73
CA ILE A 69 -3.12 0.87 0.67
C ILE A 69 -2.26 -0.36 1.02
N PHE A 70 -1.75 -0.46 2.25
CA PHE A 70 -0.91 -1.56 2.69
C PHE A 70 -1.65 -2.90 2.64
N VAL A 71 -2.88 -2.95 3.13
CA VAL A 71 -3.72 -4.15 3.06
C VAL A 71 -4.03 -4.50 1.59
N SER A 72 -4.41 -3.50 0.80
CA SER A 72 -4.80 -3.67 -0.59
C SER A 72 -3.65 -4.14 -1.49
N SER A 73 -2.44 -3.60 -1.30
CA SER A 73 -1.24 -3.93 -2.09
C SER A 73 -0.44 -5.12 -1.53
N GLY A 74 -0.48 -5.34 -0.21
CA GLY A 74 0.21 -6.44 0.45
C GLY A 74 -0.42 -7.80 0.15
N CYS A 75 -1.75 -7.87 0.06
CA CYS A 75 -2.43 -9.14 -0.23
C CYS A 75 -2.06 -9.75 -1.60
N PRO A 76 -2.03 -9.01 -2.72
CA PRO A 76 -1.57 -9.53 -4.01
C PRO A 76 -0.13 -10.06 -3.98
N LEU A 77 0.78 -9.40 -3.24
CA LEU A 77 2.17 -9.85 -3.10
C LEU A 77 2.24 -11.22 -2.41
N VAL A 78 1.44 -11.38 -1.34
CA VAL A 78 1.35 -12.67 -0.66
C VAL A 78 0.73 -13.70 -1.61
N ALA A 79 -0.42 -13.40 -2.23
CA ALA A 79 -1.09 -14.26 -3.19
C ALA A 79 -0.18 -14.75 -4.32
N TRP A 80 0.63 -13.85 -4.89
CA TRP A 80 1.62 -14.18 -5.92
C TRP A 80 2.69 -15.15 -5.41
N ARG A 81 3.20 -14.95 -4.19
CA ARG A 81 4.13 -15.91 -3.59
C ARG A 81 3.51 -17.29 -3.45
N LEU A 82 2.22 -17.37 -3.10
CA LEU A 82 1.50 -18.65 -3.02
C LEU A 82 1.45 -19.32 -4.40
N PHE A 83 1.06 -18.55 -5.41
CA PHE A 83 0.93 -19.04 -6.77
C PHE A 83 2.26 -19.62 -7.27
N THR A 84 3.36 -18.90 -7.06
CA THR A 84 4.68 -19.39 -7.48
C THR A 84 5.18 -20.59 -6.67
N SER A 85 4.82 -20.69 -5.39
CA SER A 85 5.12 -21.85 -4.53
C SER A 85 4.38 -23.11 -5.02
N LEU A 86 3.08 -22.99 -5.27
CA LEU A 86 2.22 -24.05 -5.79
C LEU A 86 2.67 -24.49 -7.19
N TRP A 87 2.98 -23.54 -8.08
CA TRP A 87 3.45 -23.82 -9.43
C TRP A 87 4.76 -24.62 -9.43
N ARG A 88 5.73 -24.24 -8.58
CA ARG A 88 7.00 -24.99 -8.44
C ARG A 88 6.81 -26.38 -7.84
N GLY A 89 5.82 -26.57 -6.96
CA GLY A 89 5.49 -27.86 -6.39
C GLY A 89 4.92 -28.85 -7.43
N SER A 90 4.10 -28.34 -8.36
CA SER A 90 3.43 -29.15 -9.39
C SER A 90 4.37 -29.63 -10.50
N HIS A 91 5.43 -28.88 -10.81
CA HIS A 91 6.37 -29.17 -11.89
C HIS A 91 7.67 -29.84 -11.44
N LYS A 92 7.69 -30.60 -10.34
CA LYS A 92 8.80 -31.55 -10.14
C LYS A 92 8.58 -32.70 -11.12
N PRO A 93 9.32 -32.80 -12.23
CA PRO A 93 9.16 -33.93 -13.13
C PRO A 93 9.42 -35.20 -12.32
N ALA A 94 8.62 -36.24 -12.53
CA ALA A 94 8.82 -37.57 -11.96
C ALA A 94 10.18 -38.21 -12.35
N PHE A 95 11.00 -37.46 -13.08
CA PHE A 95 12.35 -37.77 -13.46
C PHE A 95 13.24 -37.75 -12.22
N ASP A 96 13.47 -38.96 -11.72
CA ASP A 96 14.63 -39.37 -10.95
C ASP A 96 14.47 -39.60 -9.45
N MET A 97 13.35 -40.24 -9.08
CA MET A 97 13.16 -40.82 -7.75
C MET A 97 14.17 -41.95 -7.43
N ARG A 98 14.88 -42.49 -8.43
CA ARG A 98 15.80 -43.63 -8.25
C ARG A 98 17.18 -43.26 -7.70
N PHE A 99 17.69 -42.04 -7.92
CA PHE A 99 18.98 -41.60 -7.34
C PHE A 99 18.86 -40.86 -5.99
N ALA A 100 17.67 -40.43 -5.58
CA ALA A 100 17.47 -39.64 -4.36
C ALA A 100 17.43 -40.47 -3.06
N ILE A 101 17.42 -41.81 -3.13
CA ILE A 101 17.30 -42.69 -1.94
C ILE A 101 18.59 -42.69 -1.09
N ARG A 102 19.76 -42.35 -1.64
CA ARG A 102 21.05 -42.56 -0.94
C ARG A 102 21.61 -41.40 -0.11
N ARG A 103 21.02 -40.20 -0.11
CA ARG A 103 21.55 -39.05 0.66
C ARG A 103 20.48 -38.20 1.36
N ARG A 104 19.41 -38.81 1.89
CA ARG A 104 18.52 -38.09 2.80
C ARG A 104 19.18 -37.99 4.19
N LYS A 105 19.91 -36.90 4.42
CA LYS A 105 19.94 -36.31 5.77
C LYS A 105 18.47 -36.11 6.21
N PRO A 106 18.09 -36.40 7.45
CA PRO A 106 16.77 -36.10 7.99
C PRO A 106 16.60 -34.57 8.03
N SER A 107 16.25 -34.02 6.87
CA SER A 107 15.85 -32.63 6.71
C SER A 107 14.59 -32.45 7.55
N SER A 108 14.66 -31.54 8.52
CA SER A 108 13.56 -31.10 9.39
C SER A 108 12.26 -30.95 8.60
N ARG A 109 11.41 -31.96 8.69
CA ARG A 109 10.21 -32.17 7.88
C ARG A 109 9.03 -31.96 8.80
N SER A 110 8.47 -30.74 8.87
CA SER A 110 7.16 -30.54 9.50
C SER A 110 6.49 -29.17 9.30
N SER A 111 7.15 -28.13 8.76
CA SER A 111 6.46 -26.82 8.60
C SER A 111 5.66 -26.65 7.31
N GLU A 112 5.80 -27.53 6.31
CA GLU A 112 5.11 -27.40 5.01
C GLU A 112 3.57 -27.30 5.10
N PRO A 113 2.83 -28.05 5.94
CA PRO A 113 1.37 -27.95 5.97
C PRO A 113 0.87 -26.65 6.59
N ILE A 114 1.55 -26.13 7.63
CA ILE A 114 1.14 -24.90 8.33
C ILE A 114 1.23 -23.69 7.39
N HIS A 115 2.29 -23.63 6.57
CA HIS A 115 2.41 -22.57 5.57
C HIS A 115 1.25 -22.62 4.58
N ARG A 116 0.95 -23.75 3.95
CA ARG A 116 -0.14 -23.87 2.96
C ARG A 116 -1.51 -23.46 3.51
N ILE A 117 -1.81 -23.76 4.77
CA ILE A 117 -3.07 -23.33 5.40
C ILE A 117 -3.13 -21.81 5.54
N ASN A 118 -2.05 -21.19 6.02
CA ASN A 118 -1.96 -19.73 6.14
C ASN A 118 -2.06 -19.04 4.78
N GLU A 119 -1.51 -19.67 3.74
CA GLU A 119 -1.58 -19.20 2.36
C GLU A 119 -3.03 -19.19 1.83
N VAL A 120 -3.78 -20.29 1.98
CA VAL A 120 -5.20 -20.35 1.58
C VAL A 120 -6.06 -19.36 2.39
N PHE A 121 -5.78 -19.21 3.67
CA PHE A 121 -6.49 -18.25 4.52
C PHE A 121 -6.33 -16.81 4.02
N LEU A 122 -5.10 -16.42 3.62
CA LEU A 122 -4.82 -15.09 3.09
C LEU A 122 -5.46 -14.83 1.73
N SER A 123 -5.58 -15.83 0.85
CA SER A 123 -6.28 -15.68 -0.43
C SER A 123 -7.81 -15.55 -0.25
N VAL A 124 -8.39 -16.27 0.72
CA VAL A 124 -9.81 -16.12 1.07
C VAL A 124 -10.08 -14.74 1.66
N ILE A 125 -9.23 -14.26 2.59
CA ILE A 125 -9.33 -12.90 3.11
C ILE A 125 -9.27 -11.89 1.96
N PHE A 126 -8.32 -12.07 1.04
CA PHE A 126 -8.18 -11.17 -0.11
C PHE A 126 -9.46 -11.06 -0.94
N LEU A 127 -10.10 -12.19 -1.27
CA LEU A 127 -11.37 -12.22 -2.01
C LEU A 127 -12.55 -11.64 -1.21
N ALA A 128 -12.49 -11.74 0.13
CA ALA A 128 -13.52 -11.20 1.01
C ALA A 128 -13.41 -9.66 1.19
N ILE A 129 -12.21 -9.08 1.08
CA ILE A 129 -11.98 -7.62 1.23
C ILE A 129 -12.94 -6.76 0.38
N PRO A 130 -13.11 -6.95 -0.94
CA PRO A 130 -13.99 -6.09 -1.72
C PRO A 130 -15.46 -6.20 -1.27
N VAL A 131 -15.90 -7.40 -0.89
CA VAL A 131 -17.26 -7.62 -0.37
C VAL A 131 -17.44 -6.94 0.99
N ALA A 132 -16.48 -7.12 1.90
CA ALA A 132 -16.49 -6.50 3.22
C ALA A 132 -16.39 -4.97 3.15
N THR A 133 -15.54 -4.44 2.25
CA THR A 133 -15.38 -3.00 2.03
C THR A 133 -16.67 -2.38 1.52
N ARG A 134 -17.36 -3.05 0.59
CA ARG A 134 -18.71 -2.63 0.16
C ARG A 134 -19.68 -2.63 1.34
N ALA A 135 -19.73 -3.72 2.10
CA ALA A 135 -20.68 -3.84 3.22
C ALA A 135 -20.45 -2.78 4.30
N LEU A 136 -19.18 -2.43 4.56
CA LEU A 136 -18.81 -1.47 5.60
C LEU A 136 -18.97 -0.02 5.16
N LEU A 137 -18.64 0.30 3.90
CA LEU A 137 -18.54 1.69 3.42
C LEU A 137 -19.68 2.10 2.48
N ASN A 138 -20.62 1.19 2.19
CA ASN A 138 -21.74 1.40 1.27
C ASN A 138 -21.31 1.91 -0.14
N ILE A 139 -20.12 1.52 -0.59
CA ILE A 139 -19.56 1.92 -1.87
C ILE A 139 -20.19 1.08 -3.00
N PRO A 140 -20.52 1.68 -4.17
CA PRO A 140 -21.03 0.91 -5.31
C PRO A 140 -20.04 -0.18 -5.76
N LEU A 141 -20.57 -1.37 -6.03
CA LEU A 141 -19.79 -2.58 -6.36
C LEU A 141 -18.73 -2.37 -7.43
N HIS A 142 -19.09 -1.69 -8.53
CA HIS A 142 -18.23 -1.50 -9.68
C HIS A 142 -16.98 -0.69 -9.30
N LEU A 143 -17.14 0.31 -8.43
CA LEU A 143 -16.07 1.18 -7.99
C LEU A 143 -15.11 0.42 -7.06
N THR A 144 -15.64 -0.44 -6.19
CA THR A 144 -14.84 -1.36 -5.38
C THR A 144 -14.01 -2.32 -6.25
N PHE A 145 -14.61 -2.87 -7.31
CA PHE A 145 -13.88 -3.74 -8.25
C PHE A 145 -12.78 -2.99 -9.01
N VAL A 146 -13.03 -1.75 -9.43
CA VAL A 146 -12.03 -0.92 -10.11
C VAL A 146 -10.82 -0.69 -9.21
N ILE A 147 -11.02 -0.26 -7.95
CA ILE A 147 -9.92 -0.07 -6.98
C ILE A 147 -9.13 -1.36 -6.82
N TYR A 148 -9.85 -2.46 -6.63
CA TYR A 148 -9.23 -3.74 -6.37
C TYR A 148 -8.44 -4.26 -7.58
N PHE A 149 -8.96 -4.03 -8.79
CA PHE A 149 -8.24 -4.31 -10.03
C PHE A 149 -6.93 -3.52 -10.11
N PHE A 150 -6.97 -2.21 -9.88
CA PHE A 150 -5.74 -1.40 -9.86
C PHE A 150 -4.77 -1.81 -8.76
N ALA A 151 -5.27 -2.17 -7.58
CA ALA A 151 -4.43 -2.68 -6.48
C ALA A 151 -3.78 -4.02 -6.84
N ALA A 152 -4.53 -4.94 -7.44
CA ALA A 152 -4.03 -6.24 -7.88
C ALA A 152 -2.95 -6.07 -8.96
N VAL A 153 -3.19 -5.21 -9.97
CA VAL A 153 -2.22 -4.90 -11.02
C VAL A 153 -0.97 -4.26 -10.42
N THR A 154 -1.12 -3.28 -9.52
CA THR A 154 0.01 -2.62 -8.86
C THR A 154 0.82 -3.61 -8.02
N GLY A 155 0.16 -4.46 -7.24
CA GLY A 155 0.82 -5.51 -6.46
C GLY A 155 1.54 -6.53 -7.34
N LEU A 156 0.95 -6.91 -8.48
CA LEU A 156 1.60 -7.80 -9.45
C LEU A 156 2.85 -7.15 -10.07
N LEU A 157 2.78 -5.86 -10.43
CA LEU A 157 3.92 -5.11 -10.95
C LEU A 157 5.04 -4.99 -9.92
N LEU A 158 4.72 -4.69 -8.65
CA LEU A 158 5.68 -4.66 -7.56
C LEU A 158 6.30 -6.04 -7.30
N SER A 159 5.53 -7.11 -7.43
CA SER A 159 6.04 -8.48 -7.32
C SER A 159 7.03 -8.82 -8.43
N MET A 160 6.67 -8.48 -9.68
CA MET A 160 7.54 -8.64 -10.85
C MET A 160 8.83 -7.84 -10.69
N ALA A 161 8.73 -6.60 -10.22
CA ALA A 161 9.87 -5.76 -9.90
C ALA A 161 10.81 -6.40 -8.88
N GLY A 162 10.26 -6.87 -7.77
CA GLY A 162 11.00 -7.55 -6.72
C GLY A 162 11.66 -8.83 -7.23
N TYR A 163 10.97 -9.59 -8.09
CA TYR A 163 11.52 -10.79 -8.71
C TYR A 163 12.70 -10.46 -9.64
N VAL A 164 12.54 -9.48 -10.54
CA VAL A 164 13.61 -9.02 -11.43
C VAL A 164 14.82 -8.55 -10.61
N PHE A 165 14.59 -7.77 -9.55
CA PHE A 165 15.65 -7.31 -8.66
C PHE A 165 16.41 -8.47 -7.99
N ILE A 166 15.71 -9.48 -7.48
CA ILE A 166 16.33 -10.66 -6.88
C ILE A 166 17.17 -11.44 -7.91
N VAL A 167 16.66 -11.62 -9.13
CA VAL A 167 17.39 -12.30 -10.21
C VAL A 167 18.64 -11.51 -10.61
N MET A 168 18.52 -10.19 -10.78
CA MET A 168 19.66 -9.33 -11.09
C MET A 168 20.73 -9.36 -9.99
N ARG A 169 20.32 -9.33 -8.72
CA ARG A 169 21.24 -9.43 -7.59
C ARG A 169 21.97 -10.77 -7.58
N ARG A 170 21.25 -11.88 -7.80
CA ARG A 170 21.84 -13.22 -7.82
C ARG A 170 22.85 -13.40 -8.94
N ASN A 171 22.62 -12.79 -10.10
CA ASN A 171 23.57 -12.88 -11.22
C ASN A 171 24.85 -12.08 -10.96
N ARG A 172 24.77 -10.91 -10.30
CA ARG A 172 25.96 -10.11 -9.95
C ARG A 172 26.95 -10.86 -9.04
N ASP A 173 26.43 -11.67 -8.11
CA ASP A 173 27.27 -12.43 -7.18
C ASP A 173 28.02 -13.58 -7.87
N ILE A 174 27.52 -14.09 -9.01
CA ILE A 174 28.17 -15.17 -9.77
C ILE A 174 29.37 -14.63 -10.56
N ASP A 175 29.22 -13.44 -11.17
CA ASP A 175 30.27 -12.81 -11.98
C ASP A 175 31.51 -12.42 -11.15
N THR A 176 31.36 -12.28 -9.83
CA THR A 176 32.49 -11.88 -8.94
C THR A 176 33.45 -13.03 -8.63
N VAL A 177 33.05 -14.30 -8.84
CA VAL A 177 33.83 -15.47 -8.40
C VAL A 177 34.55 -16.19 -9.55
N SER A 178 34.16 -15.94 -10.81
CA SER A 178 34.68 -16.68 -11.97
C SER A 178 35.28 -15.78 -13.05
N SER A 179 36.53 -15.36 -12.83
CA SER A 179 37.63 -15.20 -13.82
C SER A 179 37.43 -14.38 -15.14
N PRO A 180 38.51 -13.75 -15.66
CA PRO A 180 38.47 -12.90 -16.84
C PRO A 180 38.42 -13.73 -18.14
N VAL A 181 37.24 -14.21 -18.54
CA VAL A 181 37.06 -14.83 -19.86
C VAL A 181 35.89 -14.18 -20.58
N ASN A 182 36.25 -13.27 -21.49
CA ASN A 182 35.56 -12.80 -22.69
C ASN A 182 34.25 -13.52 -23.07
N SER A 183 33.18 -13.32 -22.32
CA SER A 183 31.83 -13.68 -22.75
C SER A 183 30.94 -12.45 -22.77
N SER A 184 31.07 -11.70 -23.86
CA SER A 184 30.33 -10.49 -24.21
C SER A 184 28.87 -10.74 -24.60
N ARG A 185 28.22 -11.78 -24.06
CA ARG A 185 26.75 -11.88 -24.13
C ARG A 185 26.16 -10.99 -23.05
N GLY A 186 26.18 -9.70 -23.34
CA GLY A 186 25.56 -8.67 -22.50
C GLY A 186 24.11 -9.04 -22.25
N VAL A 187 23.83 -9.53 -21.05
CA VAL A 187 22.47 -9.59 -20.52
C VAL A 187 21.97 -8.16 -20.61
N ARG A 188 21.04 -7.90 -21.54
CA ARG A 188 20.45 -6.58 -21.76
C ARG A 188 19.66 -6.25 -20.49
N THR A 189 20.33 -5.61 -19.53
CA THR A 189 19.68 -5.12 -18.33
C THR A 189 18.63 -4.13 -18.80
N MET A 190 17.36 -4.40 -18.50
CA MET A 190 16.31 -3.41 -18.70
C MET A 190 16.78 -2.12 -18.02
N PRO A 191 16.83 -0.99 -18.74
CA PRO A 191 17.32 0.23 -18.14
C PRO A 191 16.35 0.65 -17.03
N LEU A 192 16.90 0.95 -15.86
CA LEU A 192 16.15 1.23 -14.63
C LEU A 192 15.05 2.30 -14.83
N TRP A 193 15.28 3.26 -15.72
CA TRP A 193 14.33 4.33 -16.03
C TRP A 193 13.04 3.81 -16.68
N LEU A 194 13.09 2.78 -17.54
CA LEU A 194 11.89 2.20 -18.15
C LEU A 194 11.00 1.56 -17.07
N PHE A 195 11.64 0.89 -16.11
CA PHE A 195 10.93 0.31 -14.98
C PHE A 195 10.31 1.40 -14.09
N ALA A 196 11.06 2.46 -13.77
CA ALA A 196 10.54 3.58 -13.00
C ALA A 196 9.38 4.29 -13.71
N ALA A 197 9.47 4.48 -15.03
CA ALA A 197 8.41 5.05 -15.85
C ALA A 197 7.16 4.16 -15.84
N ALA A 198 7.32 2.85 -16.06
CA ALA A 198 6.22 1.90 -15.99
C ALA A 198 5.55 1.91 -14.61
N LEU A 199 6.33 1.88 -13.53
CA LEU A 199 5.82 1.96 -12.18
C LEU A 199 5.04 3.28 -11.95
N SER A 200 5.57 4.40 -12.41
CA SER A 200 4.90 5.72 -12.26
C SER A 200 3.56 5.78 -13.00
N VAL A 201 3.49 5.21 -14.21
CA VAL A 201 2.25 5.17 -15.02
C VAL A 201 1.13 4.43 -14.30
N PHE A 202 1.46 3.43 -13.46
CA PHE A 202 0.47 2.72 -12.65
C PHE A 202 0.26 3.34 -11.27
N LEU A 203 1.33 3.82 -10.63
CA LEU A 203 1.29 4.34 -9.27
C LEU A 203 0.49 5.65 -9.21
N VAL A 204 0.65 6.55 -10.18
CA VAL A 204 -0.02 7.86 -10.16
C VAL A 204 -1.55 7.71 -10.26
N PRO A 205 -2.12 6.97 -11.23
CA PRO A 205 -3.56 6.72 -11.28
C PRO A 205 -4.06 5.92 -10.09
N TYR A 206 -3.28 4.95 -9.58
CA TYR A 206 -3.66 4.17 -8.41
C TYR A 206 -3.77 5.05 -7.16
N VAL A 207 -2.75 5.85 -6.86
CA VAL A 207 -2.74 6.76 -5.70
C VAL A 207 -3.77 7.86 -5.89
N GLY A 208 -3.82 8.53 -7.06
CA GLY A 208 -4.80 9.57 -7.33
C GLY A 208 -6.25 9.07 -7.26
N GLY A 209 -6.52 7.91 -7.85
CA GLY A 209 -7.83 7.26 -7.82
C GLY A 209 -8.24 6.84 -6.41
N THR A 210 -7.33 6.23 -5.64
CA THR A 210 -7.61 5.86 -4.24
C THR A 210 -7.84 7.09 -3.36
N VAL A 211 -7.07 8.17 -3.54
CA VAL A 211 -7.31 9.46 -2.86
C VAL A 211 -8.70 9.99 -3.20
N TYR A 212 -9.05 10.07 -4.48
CA TYR A 212 -10.35 10.57 -4.94
C TYR A 212 -11.52 9.76 -4.37
N ILE A 213 -11.40 8.44 -4.39
CA ILE A 213 -12.45 7.56 -3.89
C ILE A 213 -12.57 7.66 -2.38
N PHE A 214 -11.44 7.66 -1.68
CA PHE A 214 -11.42 7.75 -0.23
C PHE A 214 -12.00 9.08 0.24
N SER A 215 -11.61 10.20 -0.39
CA SER A 215 -12.14 11.52 -0.03
C SER A 215 -13.65 11.61 -0.27
N SER A 216 -14.14 11.14 -1.41
CA SER A 216 -15.56 11.24 -1.77
C SER A 216 -16.48 10.28 -1.02
N ASN A 217 -16.02 9.06 -0.70
CA ASN A 217 -16.89 8.02 -0.16
C ASN A 217 -16.61 7.65 1.30
N VAL A 218 -15.35 7.73 1.74
CA VAL A 218 -14.95 7.20 3.06
C VAL A 218 -14.80 8.33 4.07
N TYR A 219 -14.18 9.44 3.67
CA TYR A 219 -13.81 10.52 4.57
C TYR A 219 -15.01 11.17 5.26
N SER A 220 -16.15 11.32 4.57
CA SER A 220 -17.38 11.87 5.14
C SER A 220 -17.97 11.00 6.27
N HIS A 221 -17.68 9.71 6.27
CA HIS A 221 -18.16 8.76 7.27
C HIS A 221 -17.20 8.61 8.47
N ILE A 222 -16.00 9.20 8.40
CA ILE A 222 -15.07 9.18 9.51
C ILE A 222 -15.63 10.09 10.61
N PRO A 223 -15.76 9.61 11.86
CA PRO A 223 -16.24 10.45 12.96
C PRO A 223 -15.34 11.68 13.16
N GLU A 224 -15.92 12.80 13.59
CA GLU A 224 -15.20 14.06 13.81
C GLU A 224 -14.02 13.91 14.78
N GLN A 225 -14.17 13.03 15.77
CA GLN A 225 -13.13 12.69 16.76
C GLN A 225 -11.85 12.13 16.11
N PHE A 226 -11.99 11.48 14.94
CA PHE A 226 -10.89 10.93 14.16
C PHE A 226 -10.47 11.84 13.00
N GLY A 227 -10.97 13.08 12.99
CA GLY A 227 -10.58 14.07 12.01
C GLY A 227 -11.42 14.11 10.75
N GLY A 228 -12.44 13.24 10.63
CA GLY A 228 -13.43 13.36 9.56
C GLY A 228 -14.26 14.62 9.71
N ALA A 229 -14.92 15.01 8.63
CA ALA A 229 -15.86 16.11 8.66
C ALA A 229 -16.96 15.82 7.64
N SER A 230 -18.15 15.47 8.11
CA SER A 230 -19.32 15.68 7.29
C SER A 230 -19.61 17.19 7.31
N PRO A 231 -19.90 17.82 6.16
CA PRO A 231 -20.31 19.20 6.12
C PRO A 231 -21.55 19.33 6.99
N THR A 232 -21.40 19.95 8.15
CA THR A 232 -22.54 20.29 8.99
C THR A 232 -23.02 21.65 8.52
N ASP A 233 -24.28 21.74 8.15
CA ASP A 233 -24.93 23.03 7.96
C ASP A 233 -24.97 23.71 9.33
N GLN A 234 -23.98 24.56 9.61
CA GLN A 234 -24.03 25.41 10.78
C GLN A 234 -25.04 26.51 10.51
N VAL A 235 -26.21 26.37 11.12
CA VAL A 235 -27.21 27.43 11.14
C VAL A 235 -26.65 28.53 12.03
N LEU A 236 -26.09 29.56 11.40
CA LEU A 236 -25.68 30.76 12.11
C LEU A 236 -26.96 31.42 12.65
N SER A 237 -27.18 31.30 13.95
CA SER A 237 -28.29 31.99 14.62
C SER A 237 -27.94 33.48 14.68
N ILE A 238 -28.41 34.22 13.69
CA ILE A 238 -28.26 35.66 13.61
C ILE A 238 -29.46 36.27 14.33
N LYS A 239 -29.21 37.19 15.27
CA LYS A 239 -30.29 37.94 15.91
C LYS A 239 -31.05 38.72 14.84
N ASN A 240 -32.36 38.89 15.03
CA ASN A 240 -33.20 39.59 14.05
C ASN A 240 -32.65 40.98 13.67
N ASP A 241 -32.02 41.67 14.63
CA ASP A 241 -31.44 42.99 14.43
C ASP A 241 -30.21 42.98 13.49
N ASP A 242 -29.49 41.86 13.42
CA ASP A 242 -28.26 41.70 12.62
C ASP A 242 -28.53 41.17 11.20
N VAL A 243 -29.78 40.78 10.88
CA VAL A 243 -30.16 40.22 9.57
C VAL A 243 -29.90 41.22 8.45
N ALA A 244 -30.10 42.51 8.70
CA ALA A 244 -29.82 43.57 7.73
C ALA A 244 -28.33 43.63 7.37
N GLY A 245 -27.44 43.53 8.37
CA GLY A 245 -26.00 43.51 8.16
C GLY A 245 -25.53 42.26 7.40
N VAL A 246 -26.07 41.09 7.72
CA VAL A 246 -25.72 39.83 7.03
C VAL A 246 -26.17 39.84 5.57
N ARG A 247 -27.32 40.44 5.26
CA ARG A 247 -27.76 40.63 3.87
C ARG A 247 -26.85 41.56 3.07
N GLN A 248 -26.27 42.59 3.71
CA GLN A 248 -25.28 43.46 3.04
C GLN A 248 -23.98 42.72 2.68
N LEU A 249 -23.64 41.66 3.41
CA LEU A 249 -22.51 40.77 3.10
C LEU A 249 -22.82 39.77 1.97
N GLY A 250 -24.02 39.81 1.38
CA GLY A 250 -24.42 38.90 0.30
C GLY A 250 -24.75 37.47 0.77
N ILE A 251 -24.88 37.25 2.08
CA ILE A 251 -25.24 35.93 2.63
C ILE A 251 -26.76 35.77 2.53
N VAL A 252 -27.20 34.70 1.87
CA VAL A 252 -28.63 34.39 1.71
C VAL A 252 -29.19 33.87 3.04
N VAL A 253 -29.99 34.70 3.71
CA VAL A 253 -30.68 34.33 4.95
C VAL A 253 -32.01 33.66 4.60
N SER A 254 -32.08 32.32 4.73
CA SER A 254 -33.34 31.59 4.60
C SER A 254 -34.06 31.56 5.94
N HIS A 255 -35.29 32.07 5.98
CA HIS A 255 -36.12 32.01 7.18
C HIS A 255 -36.65 30.58 7.31
N LYS A 256 -36.03 29.77 8.18
CA LYS A 256 -36.56 28.45 8.53
C LYS A 256 -37.81 28.69 9.39
N GLY A 257 -38.95 28.89 8.73
CA GLY A 257 -40.21 29.09 9.40
C GLY A 257 -40.45 27.94 10.38
N THR A 258 -40.57 28.26 11.66
CA THR A 258 -41.14 27.36 12.66
C THR A 258 -42.62 27.18 12.30
N THR A 259 -42.91 26.31 11.34
CA THR A 259 -44.23 25.72 11.22
C THR A 259 -44.42 24.88 12.47
N GLY A 260 -45.17 25.41 13.43
CA GLY A 260 -45.46 24.73 14.69
C GLY A 260 -46.07 23.35 14.44
N ASN A 261 -45.52 22.37 15.15
CA ASN A 261 -46.26 21.17 15.54
C ASN A 261 -46.87 21.43 16.92
#